data_AF-A0A511QDQ1-F1
#
_entry.id   AF-A0A511QDQ1-F1
#
_cell.length_a   1.000
_cell.length_b   1.000
_cell.length_c   1.000
_cell.angle_alpha   90.00
_cell.angle_beta   90.00
_cell.angle_gamma   90.00
#
_symmetry.space_group_name_H-M   'P 1'
#
loop_
_entity.id
_entity.type
_entity.pdbx_description
1 polymer ?
#
loop_
_entity_poly.entity_id
_entity_poly.type
_entity_poly.pdbx_seq_one_letter_code
_entity_poly.pdbx_strand_id
1 'polypeptide(L)'
;MEKEMRLLLAEVALVATGMHKHKEANLIADSLEMNEASKEVIAMIRSMSLMNRGLYQDAHRLLEPLCIEFPDLISLAALAAGKAGLLNQAESLLQTALQSNQSSQEFAQSYLRDIRCA
;
A
#
# COMPACT_ATOMS: atom_id res chain seq x y z
N MET A 1 20.39 -2.67 -12.67
CA MET A 1 19.78 -1.37 -13.01
C MET A 1 20.34 -0.27 -12.09
N GLU A 2 20.50 0.97 -12.56
CA GLU A 2 20.91 2.09 -11.69
C GLU A 2 19.79 2.53 -10.74
N LYS A 3 20.14 3.20 -9.64
CA LYS A 3 19.18 3.57 -8.58
C LYS A 3 18.11 4.53 -9.09
N GLU A 4 18.53 5.55 -9.84
CA GLU A 4 17.67 6.60 -10.41
C GLU A 4 16.64 5.99 -11.36
N MET A 5 17.07 5.03 -12.20
CA MET A 5 16.18 4.30 -13.09
C MET A 5 15.15 3.45 -12.33
N ARG A 6 15.55 2.80 -11.23
CA ARG A 6 14.60 2.05 -10.37
C ARG A 6 13.54 2.96 -9.76
N LEU A 7 13.94 4.13 -9.27
CA LEU A 7 13.01 5.10 -8.69
C LEU A 7 12.01 5.60 -9.73
N LEU A 8 12.50 6.00 -10.91
CA LEU A 8 11.65 6.44 -12.01
C LEU A 8 10.65 5.35 -12.43
N LEU A 9 11.11 4.10 -12.54
CA LEU A 9 10.23 2.98 -12.86
C LEU A 9 9.18 2.73 -11.77
N ALA A 10 9.54 2.84 -10.49
CA ALA A 10 8.60 2.71 -9.40
C ALA A 10 7.50 3.79 -9.46
N GLU A 11 7.87 5.04 -9.70
CA GLU A 11 6.92 6.14 -9.88
C GLU A 11 6.01 5.92 -11.10
N VAL A 12 6.57 5.51 -12.23
CA VAL A 12 5.81 5.17 -13.45
C VAL A 12 4.83 4.02 -13.19
N ALA A 13 5.25 3.00 -12.43
CA ALA A 13 4.38 1.88 -12.07
C ALA A 13 3.20 2.34 -11.20
N LEU A 14 3.44 3.21 -10.21
CA LEU A 14 2.37 3.78 -9.38
C LEU A 14 1.38 4.58 -10.22
N VAL A 15 1.86 5.45 -11.12
CA VAL A 15 1.00 6.19 -12.06
C VAL A 15 0.18 5.22 -12.93
N ALA A 16 0.81 4.18 -13.45
CA ALA A 16 0.14 3.15 -14.25
C ALA A 16 -1.00 2.45 -13.48
N THR A 17 -0.85 2.21 -12.16
CA THR A 17 -1.94 1.65 -11.35
C THR A 17 -3.18 2.55 -11.33
N GLY A 18 -3.01 3.88 -11.33
CA GLY A 18 -4.10 4.86 -11.35
C GLY A 18 -4.72 5.08 -12.73
N MET A 19 -3.99 4.74 -13.80
CA MET A 19 -4.46 4.83 -15.19
C MET A 19 -5.07 3.51 -15.71
N HIS A 20 -5.38 2.57 -14.82
CA HIS A 20 -5.87 1.23 -15.14
C HIS A 20 -4.92 0.38 -16.01
N LYS A 21 -3.61 0.71 -15.99
CA LYS A 21 -2.54 -0.01 -16.68
C LYS A 21 -1.88 -1.03 -15.75
N HIS A 22 -2.70 -1.95 -15.24
CA HIS A 22 -2.30 -2.90 -14.19
C HIS A 22 -1.28 -3.93 -14.66
N LYS A 23 -1.36 -4.35 -15.93
CA LYS A 23 -0.41 -5.31 -16.50
C LYS A 23 0.98 -4.68 -16.58
N GLU A 24 1.05 -3.43 -17.05
CA GLU A 24 2.27 -2.65 -17.17
C GLU A 24 2.87 -2.38 -15.79
N ALA A 25 2.06 -1.95 -14.81
CA ALA A 25 2.51 -1.76 -13.43
C ALA A 25 3.13 -3.04 -12.83
N ASN A 26 2.50 -4.21 -13.07
CA ASN A 26 3.03 -5.48 -12.58
C ASN A 26 4.31 -5.91 -13.30
N LEU A 27 4.40 -5.72 -14.62
CA LEU A 27 5.64 -6.00 -15.36
C LEU A 27 6.81 -5.15 -14.86
N ILE A 28 6.55 -3.89 -14.51
CA ILE A 28 7.56 -3.03 -13.91
C ILE A 28 7.92 -3.52 -12.51
N ALA A 29 6.95 -3.90 -11.68
CA ALA A 29 7.18 -4.46 -10.35
C ALA A 29 8.05 -5.74 -10.42
N ASP A 30 7.78 -6.64 -11.36
CA ASP A 30 8.57 -7.86 -11.56
C ASP A 30 10.02 -7.51 -11.97
N SER A 31 10.20 -6.53 -12.86
CA SER A 31 11.53 -6.02 -13.24
C SER A 31 12.28 -5.41 -12.06
N LEU A 32 11.59 -4.64 -11.22
CA LEU A 32 12.16 -4.03 -10.01
C LEU A 32 12.57 -5.10 -8.98
N GLU A 33 11.76 -6.13 -8.79
CA GLU A 33 12.05 -7.27 -7.91
C GLU A 33 13.32 -8.02 -8.36
N MET A 34 13.47 -8.27 -9.67
CA MET A 34 14.67 -8.87 -10.25
C MET A 34 15.93 -7.99 -10.15
N ASN A 35 15.77 -6.68 -9.92
CA ASN A 35 16.86 -5.70 -9.86
C ASN A 35 17.08 -5.16 -8.43
N GLU A 36 16.74 -5.97 -7.43
CA GLU A 36 16.98 -5.70 -5.99
C GLU A 36 16.33 -4.41 -5.48
N ALA A 37 15.16 -4.04 -6.03
CA ALA A 37 14.33 -3.01 -5.42
C ALA A 37 13.80 -3.46 -4.05
N SER A 38 13.49 -2.49 -3.18
CA SER A 38 12.92 -2.78 -1.86
C SER A 38 11.58 -3.53 -1.99
N LYS A 39 11.39 -4.56 -1.17
CA LYS A 39 10.13 -5.30 -1.04
C LYS A 39 8.95 -4.37 -0.75
N GLU A 40 9.20 -3.31 0.01
CA GLU A 40 8.23 -2.26 0.31
C GLU A 40 7.66 -1.61 -0.95
N VAL A 41 8.53 -1.23 -1.89
CA VAL A 41 8.15 -0.58 -3.15
C VAL A 41 7.34 -1.54 -4.01
N ILE A 42 7.77 -2.80 -4.09
CA ILE A 42 7.05 -3.84 -4.84
C ILE A 42 5.65 -4.06 -4.24
N ALA A 43 5.57 -4.17 -2.90
CA ALA A 43 4.32 -4.35 -2.19
C ALA A 43 3.36 -3.18 -2.40
N MET A 44 3.87 -1.95 -2.36
CA MET A 44 3.08 -0.74 -2.61
C MET A 44 2.51 -0.71 -4.03
N ILE A 45 3.31 -1.02 -5.06
CA ILE A 45 2.81 -1.06 -6.45
C ILE A 45 1.73 -2.13 -6.62
N ARG A 46 2.01 -3.35 -6.15
CA ARG A 46 1.09 -4.49 -6.29
C ARG A 46 -0.21 -4.26 -5.52
N SER A 47 -0.15 -3.73 -4.30
CA SER A 47 -1.35 -3.43 -3.51
C SER A 47 -2.17 -2.29 -4.11
N MET A 48 -1.55 -1.21 -4.59
CA MET A 48 -2.24 -0.12 -5.28
C MET A 48 -2.96 -0.61 -6.54
N SER A 49 -2.32 -1.50 -7.31
CA SER A 49 -2.92 -2.14 -8.48
C SER A 49 -4.16 -2.97 -8.11
N LEU A 50 -4.13 -3.71 -7.00
CA LEU A 50 -5.27 -4.47 -6.47
C LEU A 50 -6.39 -3.55 -5.98
N MET A 51 -6.06 -2.53 -5.19
CA MET A 51 -7.03 -1.60 -4.60
C MET A 51 -7.76 -0.79 -5.67
N ASN A 52 -7.07 -0.34 -6.71
CA ASN A 52 -7.69 0.36 -7.84
C ASN A 52 -8.62 -0.52 -8.69
N ARG A 53 -8.59 -1.85 -8.48
CA ARG A 53 -9.51 -2.83 -9.07
C ARG A 53 -10.61 -3.28 -8.11
N GLY A 54 -10.68 -2.71 -6.91
CA GLY A 54 -11.62 -3.13 -5.87
C GLY A 54 -11.25 -4.41 -5.13
N LEU A 55 -10.05 -4.97 -5.36
CA LEU A 55 -9.58 -6.21 -4.73
C LEU A 55 -8.95 -5.92 -3.35
N TYR A 56 -9.73 -5.30 -2.47
CA TYR A 56 -9.24 -4.76 -1.20
C TYR A 56 -8.76 -5.84 -0.23
N GLN A 57 -9.46 -6.98 -0.17
CA GLN A 57 -9.09 -8.09 0.71
C GLN A 57 -7.75 -8.72 0.30
N ASP A 58 -7.51 -8.85 -1.00
CA ASP A 58 -6.23 -9.37 -1.50
C ASP A 58 -5.09 -8.38 -1.26
N ALA A 59 -5.36 -7.07 -1.42
CA ALA A 59 -4.38 -6.03 -1.11
C ALA A 59 -4.01 -6.02 0.38
N HIS A 60 -4.99 -6.17 1.27
CA HIS A 60 -4.75 -6.26 2.71
C HIS A 60 -3.91 -7.50 3.05
N ARG A 61 -4.27 -8.68 2.51
CA ARG A 61 -3.51 -9.93 2.71
C ARG A 61 -2.05 -9.81 2.25
N LEU A 62 -1.80 -9.06 1.19
CA LEU A 62 -0.44 -8.78 0.70
C LEU A 62 0.34 -7.86 1.65
N LEU A 63 -0.31 -6.83 2.21
CA LEU A 63 0.34 -5.77 2.99
C LEU A 63 0.56 -6.13 4.46
N GLU A 64 -0.41 -6.78 5.10
CA GLU A 64 -0.42 -7.03 6.55
C GLU A 64 0.89 -7.66 7.07
N PRO A 65 1.44 -8.72 6.45
CA PRO A 65 2.68 -9.35 6.94
C PRO A 65 3.90 -8.43 6.84
N LEU A 66 3.87 -7.47 5.92
CA LEU A 66 4.99 -6.57 5.64
C LEU A 66 5.01 -5.34 6.55
N CYS A 67 3.91 -5.04 7.25
CA CYS A 67 3.82 -3.89 8.15
C CYS A 67 4.80 -3.95 9.34
N ILE A 68 5.27 -5.15 9.71
CA ILE A 68 6.29 -5.32 10.77
C ILE A 68 7.65 -4.81 10.29
N GLU A 69 8.01 -5.10 9.04
CA GLU A 69 9.30 -4.71 8.45
C GLU A 69 9.26 -3.29 7.90
N PHE A 70 8.09 -2.87 7.37
CA PHE A 70 7.88 -1.58 6.71
C PHE A 70 6.67 -0.86 7.32
N PRO A 71 6.87 -0.11 8.43
CA PRO A 71 5.79 0.61 9.11
C PRO A 71 5.08 1.66 8.25
N ASP A 72 5.74 2.18 7.21
CA ASP A 72 5.13 3.14 6.27
C ASP A 72 4.00 2.52 5.44
N LEU A 73 3.93 1.18 5.35
CA LEU A 73 2.83 0.47 4.70
C LEU A 73 1.56 0.35 5.57
N ILE A 74 1.63 0.64 6.88
CA ILE A 74 0.51 0.43 7.81
C ILE A 74 -0.73 1.22 7.38
N SER A 75 -0.56 2.48 6.99
CA SER A 75 -1.67 3.33 6.54
C SER A 75 -2.35 2.76 5.29
N LEU A 76 -1.57 2.20 4.36
CA LEU A 76 -2.10 1.56 3.16
C LEU A 76 -2.80 0.24 3.47
N ALA A 77 -2.23 -0.57 4.39
CA ALA A 77 -2.83 -1.81 4.85
C ALA A 77 -4.16 -1.57 5.57
N ALA A 78 -4.24 -0.51 6.39
CA ALA A 78 -5.44 -0.09 7.08
C ALA A 78 -6.52 0.36 6.08
N LEU A 79 -6.15 1.13 5.06
CA LEU A 79 -7.06 1.53 4.00
C LEU A 79 -7.63 0.33 3.25
N ALA A 80 -6.79 -0.65 2.90
CA ALA A 80 -7.22 -1.87 2.25
C ALA A 80 -8.18 -2.68 3.15
N ALA A 81 -7.87 -2.84 4.44
CA ALA A 81 -8.73 -3.52 5.40
C ALA A 81 -10.11 -2.84 5.52
N GLY A 82 -10.13 -1.52 5.71
CA GLY A 82 -11.37 -0.77 5.87
C GLY A 82 -12.25 -0.83 4.62
N LYS A 83 -11.67 -0.69 3.42
CA LYS A 83 -12.40 -0.86 2.15
C LYS A 83 -12.88 -2.30 1.91
N ALA A 84 -12.23 -3.29 2.50
CA ALA A 84 -12.66 -4.69 2.49
C ALA A 84 -13.75 -5.01 3.53
N GLY A 85 -14.18 -4.06 4.36
CA GLY A 85 -15.13 -4.28 5.46
C GLY A 85 -14.51 -4.94 6.69
N LEU A 86 -13.19 -5.04 6.76
CA LEU A 86 -12.44 -5.66 7.84
C LEU A 86 -12.15 -4.65 8.97
N LEU A 87 -13.21 -4.10 9.56
CA LEU A 87 -13.13 -2.90 10.40
C LEU A 87 -12.23 -3.07 11.65
N ASN A 88 -12.29 -4.23 12.31
CA ASN A 88 -11.46 -4.50 13.49
C ASN A 88 -9.96 -4.52 13.14
N GLN A 89 -9.60 -5.06 11.98
CA GLN A 89 -8.21 -5.10 11.51
C GLN A 89 -7.75 -3.71 11.08
N ALA A 90 -8.62 -2.96 10.39
CA ALA A 90 -8.36 -1.57 10.05
C ALA A 90 -8.12 -0.72 11.30
N GLU A 91 -8.99 -0.82 12.31
CA GLU A 91 -8.84 -0.07 13.56
C GLU A 91 -7.55 -0.43 14.29
N SER A 92 -7.21 -1.71 14.39
CA SER A 92 -5.95 -2.15 15.00
C SER A 92 -4.73 -1.56 14.30
N LEU A 93 -4.71 -1.56 12.96
CA LEU A 93 -3.61 -0.96 12.18
C LEU A 93 -3.54 0.56 12.37
N LEU A 94 -4.69 1.24 12.42
CA LEU A 94 -4.76 2.68 12.64
C LEU A 94 -4.26 3.08 14.02
N GLN A 95 -4.53 2.28 15.07
CA GLN A 95 -3.95 2.50 16.39
C GLN A 95 -2.42 2.44 16.37
N THR A 96 -1.85 1.52 15.60
CA THR A 96 -0.39 1.46 15.38
C THR A 96 0.11 2.69 14.61
N ALA A 97 -0.60 3.12 13.56
CA ALA A 97 -0.23 4.31 12.78
C ALA A 97 -0.27 5.62 13.59
N LEU A 98 -1.14 5.73 14.60
CA LEU A 98 -1.18 6.87 15.53
C LEU A 98 0.10 7.04 16.36
N GLN A 99 0.95 6.02 16.45
CA GLN A 99 2.22 6.05 17.17
C GLN A 99 3.43 6.18 16.22
N SER A 100 3.19 6.37 14.92
CA SER A 100 4.23 6.41 13.88
C SER A 100 4.60 7.86 13.49
N ASN A 101 5.10 8.08 12.27
CA ASN A 101 5.42 9.40 11.73
C ASN A 101 4.18 10.29 11.56
N GLN A 102 4.41 11.61 11.44
CA GLN A 102 3.34 12.63 11.36
C GLN A 102 2.30 12.32 10.28
N SER A 103 2.74 11.96 9.07
CA SER A 103 1.83 11.66 7.95
C SER A 103 0.92 10.46 8.25
N SER A 104 1.46 9.42 8.91
CA SER A 104 0.70 8.25 9.31
C SER A 104 -0.29 8.58 10.44
N GLN A 105 0.10 9.44 11.38
CA GLN A 105 -0.81 9.90 12.44
C GLN A 105 -1.99 10.69 11.87
N GLU A 106 -1.73 11.62 10.96
CA GLU A 106 -2.77 12.44 10.30
C GLU A 106 -3.74 11.56 9.50
N PHE A 107 -3.20 10.61 8.72
CA PHE A 107 -4.02 9.62 8.03
C PHE A 107 -4.88 8.82 9.01
N ALA A 108 -4.28 8.30 10.08
CA ALA A 108 -4.98 7.47 11.06
C ALA A 108 -6.11 8.21 11.78
N GLN A 109 -5.86 9.45 12.21
CA GLN A 109 -6.88 10.30 12.83
C GLN A 109 -8.04 10.59 11.88
N SER A 110 -7.75 10.86 10.60
CA SER A 110 -8.81 11.08 9.62
C SER A 110 -9.60 9.81 9.38
N TYR A 111 -8.93 8.70 9.07
CA TYR A 111 -9.61 7.49 8.62
C TYR A 111 -10.33 6.75 9.74
N LEU A 112 -9.86 6.83 10.99
CA LEU A 112 -10.59 6.32 12.16
C LEU A 112 -11.97 6.98 12.31
N ARG A 113 -12.09 8.27 12.00
CA ARG A 113 -13.39 8.96 12.03
C ARG A 113 -14.32 8.40 10.96
N ASP A 114 -13.81 8.18 9.75
CA ASP A 114 -14.60 7.66 8.63
C ASP A 114 -15.14 6.27 8.93
N ILE A 115 -14.31 5.34 9.41
CA ILE A 115 -14.73 3.94 9.63
C ILE A 115 -15.62 3.75 10.86
N ARG A 116 -15.61 4.68 11.83
CA ARG A 116 -16.48 4.64 13.01
C ARG A 116 -17.87 5.26 12.76
N CYS A 117 -18.00 6.05 11.69
CA CYS A 117 -19.25 6.70 11.30
C CYS A 117 -19.97 5.99 10.13
N ALA A 118 -19.38 4.92 9.58
CA ALA A 118 -19.93 4.11 8.49
C ALA A 118 -20.83 2.98 9.01
#